data_AF-A0A538JME0-F1
#
_entry.id   AF-A0A538JME0-F1
#
_cell.length_a   1.000
_cell.length_b   1.000
_cell.length_c   1.000
_cell.angle_alpha   90.00
_cell.angle_beta   90.00
_cell.angle_gamma   90.00
#
_symmetry.space_group_name_H-M   'P 1'
#
loop_
_entity.id
_entity.type
_entity.pdbx_description
1 polymer ?
#
loop_
_entity_poly.entity_id
_entity_poly.type
_entity_poly.pdbx_seq_one_letter_code
_entity_poly.pdbx_strand_id
1 'polypeptide(L)'
;MDPRELKQIMSQGAVRPETPRDRRERRVLEEDLADSPVAGKPLRQRVRNFRPDPDAGIMALGGPTAWMRRLRAIEDEIARHEQQLAEARAELAAEASPEDFPRLWRETAANWSFGEVNELIERHNRFFPAEARLAMDPRTRDFVKIGGRPYQREPLDAAWILERFPAEVLNALGIDVDDDAQAGAAHRGRGG
;
A
#
# COMPACT_ATOMS: atom_id res chain seq x y z
N MET A 1 -27.07 -35.51 4.02
CA MET A 1 -26.69 -35.46 5.44
C MET A 1 -27.96 -35.24 6.25
N ASP A 2 -28.27 -36.13 7.18
CA ASP A 2 -29.51 -36.07 7.96
C ASP A 2 -29.44 -34.89 8.97
N PRO A 3 -30.46 -34.02 9.07
CA PRO A 3 -30.54 -32.97 10.10
C PRO A 3 -30.29 -33.47 11.54
N ARG A 4 -30.54 -34.76 11.80
CA ARG A 4 -30.32 -35.39 13.11
C ARG A 4 -28.85 -35.67 13.40
N GLU A 5 -28.06 -36.06 12.40
CA GLU A 5 -26.62 -36.29 12.53
C GLU A 5 -25.86 -34.98 12.76
N LEU A 6 -26.26 -33.89 12.09
CA LEU A 6 -25.66 -32.57 12.26
C LEU A 6 -25.85 -32.03 13.69
N LYS A 7 -27.03 -32.27 14.26
CA LYS A 7 -27.38 -31.85 15.63
C LYS A 7 -26.60 -32.63 16.68
N GLN A 8 -26.24 -33.89 16.39
CA GLN A 8 -25.45 -34.74 17.28
C GLN A 8 -23.96 -34.38 17.27
N ILE A 9 -23.44 -33.91 16.13
CA ILE A 9 -22.07 -33.38 16.03
C ILE A 9 -21.97 -32.02 16.73
N MET A 10 -22.98 -31.15 16.57
CA MET A 10 -22.99 -29.82 17.21
C MET A 10 -23.30 -29.83 18.72
N SER A 11 -23.83 -30.92 19.28
CA SER A 11 -24.15 -31.00 20.72
C SER A 11 -22.97 -31.43 21.60
N GLN A 12 -21.78 -31.68 21.05
CA GLN A 12 -20.61 -32.13 21.82
C GLN A 12 -20.01 -31.07 22.76
N GLY A 13 -20.56 -29.84 22.80
CA GLY A 13 -20.12 -28.77 23.70
C GLY A 13 -20.98 -28.55 24.95
N ALA A 14 -22.08 -29.28 25.13
CA ALA A 14 -22.91 -29.13 26.34
C ALA A 14 -22.26 -29.88 27.52
N VAL A 15 -21.78 -29.14 28.52
CA VAL A 15 -21.29 -29.71 29.79
C VAL A 15 -22.43 -30.48 30.44
N ARG A 16 -22.46 -31.81 30.25
CA ARG A 16 -23.41 -32.70 30.91
C ARG A 16 -23.09 -32.74 32.42
N PRO A 17 -24.08 -32.69 33.31
CA PRO A 17 -23.83 -32.82 34.74
C PRO A 17 -23.13 -34.16 35.05
N GLU A 18 -22.03 -34.08 35.78
CA GLU A 18 -21.16 -35.22 36.12
C GLU A 18 -21.94 -36.32 36.85
N THR A 19 -21.96 -37.53 36.28
CA THR A 19 -22.66 -38.67 36.88
C THR A 19 -21.78 -39.36 37.95
N PRO A 20 -22.37 -40.15 38.87
CA PRO A 20 -21.58 -40.92 39.84
C PRO A 20 -20.58 -41.90 39.21
N ARG A 21 -20.84 -42.35 37.97
CA ARG A 21 -19.95 -43.20 37.18
C ARG A 21 -18.77 -42.40 36.65
N ASP A 22 -19.01 -41.20 36.11
CA ASP A 22 -17.96 -40.30 35.63
C ASP A 22 -16.97 -39.95 36.77
N ARG A 23 -17.46 -39.78 38.00
CA ARG A 23 -16.60 -39.57 39.19
C ARG A 23 -15.73 -40.76 39.58
N ARG A 24 -16.12 -41.98 39.19
CA ARG A 24 -15.30 -43.19 39.41
C ARG A 24 -14.29 -43.32 38.29
N GLU A 25 -14.73 -43.14 37.05
CA GLU A 25 -13.86 -43.17 35.87
C GLU A 25 -12.77 -42.09 35.95
N ARG A 26 -13.10 -40.86 36.37
CA ARG A 26 -12.10 -39.81 36.63
C ARG A 26 -11.08 -40.21 37.70
N ARG A 27 -11.52 -40.85 38.78
CA ARG A 27 -10.62 -41.30 39.85
C ARG A 27 -9.65 -42.37 39.38
N VAL A 28 -10.14 -43.35 38.63
CA VAL A 28 -9.30 -44.39 38.02
C VAL A 28 -8.31 -43.76 37.04
N LEU A 29 -8.76 -42.81 36.21
CA LEU A 29 -7.88 -42.09 35.29
C LEU A 29 -6.82 -41.25 36.02
N GLU A 30 -7.18 -40.59 37.12
CA GLU A 30 -6.26 -39.80 37.95
C GLU A 30 -5.20 -40.69 38.62
N GLU A 31 -5.59 -41.88 39.09
CA GLU A 31 -4.68 -42.90 39.63
C GLU A 31 -3.74 -43.42 38.53
N ASP A 32 -4.26 -43.74 37.34
CA ASP A 32 -3.46 -44.21 36.20
C ASP A 32 -2.49 -43.13 35.66
N LEU A 33 -2.87 -41.86 35.72
CA LEU A 33 -2.02 -40.74 35.28
C LEU A 33 -0.86 -40.47 36.24
N ALA A 34 -1.04 -40.74 37.53
CA ALA A 34 -0.04 -40.47 38.57
C ALA A 34 1.25 -41.29 38.37
N ASP A 35 1.12 -42.52 37.87
CA ASP A 35 2.23 -43.43 37.60
C ASP A 35 2.66 -43.46 36.11
N SER A 36 2.07 -42.60 35.27
CA SER A 36 2.33 -42.59 33.83
C SER A 36 3.63 -41.85 33.46
N PRO A 37 4.56 -42.47 32.68
CA PRO A 37 5.78 -41.82 32.22
C PRO A 37 5.56 -40.68 31.21
N VAL A 38 4.31 -40.44 30.79
CA VAL A 38 3.90 -39.40 29.84
C VAL A 38 3.34 -38.15 30.54
N ALA A 39 3.34 -38.11 31.88
CA ALA A 39 2.84 -36.98 32.65
C ALA A 39 3.77 -35.74 32.54
N GLY A 40 3.42 -34.82 31.65
CA GLY A 40 4.08 -33.52 31.52
C GLY A 40 3.75 -32.56 32.67
N LYS A 41 4.64 -31.61 32.95
CA LYS A 41 4.37 -30.51 33.91
C LYS A 41 3.48 -29.46 33.26
N PRO A 42 2.51 -28.86 33.99
CA PRO A 42 1.69 -27.78 33.45
C PRO A 42 2.59 -26.60 33.05
N LEU A 43 2.42 -26.12 31.82
CA LEU A 43 3.14 -24.96 31.31
C LEU A 43 2.84 -23.75 32.21
N ARG A 44 3.90 -23.07 32.69
CA ARG A 44 3.74 -21.83 33.46
C ARG A 44 3.15 -20.76 32.54
N GLN A 45 1.84 -20.59 32.56
CA GLN A 45 1.18 -19.51 31.85
C GLN A 45 1.57 -18.18 32.51
N ARG A 46 2.56 -17.49 31.94
CA ARG A 46 2.74 -16.06 32.21
C ARG A 46 1.66 -15.33 31.41
N VAL A 47 0.50 -15.12 32.02
CA VAL A 47 -0.50 -14.20 31.48
C VAL A 47 0.11 -12.80 31.54
N ARG A 48 0.78 -12.39 30.45
CA ARG A 48 1.05 -10.97 30.25
C ARG A 48 -0.32 -10.33 30.04
N ASN A 49 -0.61 -9.29 30.81
CA ASN A 49 -1.82 -8.48 30.67
C ASN A 49 -1.88 -7.87 29.25
N PHE A 50 -2.29 -8.64 28.25
CA PHE A 50 -2.75 -8.12 26.98
C PHE A 50 -4.11 -7.51 27.26
N ARG A 51 -4.10 -6.22 27.60
CA ARG A 51 -5.30 -5.41 27.40
C ARG A 51 -5.35 -5.19 25.89
N PRO A 52 -6.40 -5.66 25.17
CA PRO A 52 -6.61 -5.19 23.82
C PRO A 52 -6.65 -3.67 23.88
N ASP A 53 -5.80 -3.01 23.09
CA ASP A 53 -5.88 -1.57 22.92
C ASP A 53 -7.30 -1.29 22.38
N PRO A 54 -8.16 -0.54 23.10
CA PRO A 54 -9.51 -0.26 22.63
C PRO A 54 -9.50 0.40 21.25
N ASP A 55 -8.40 1.10 20.89
CA ASP A 55 -8.21 1.65 19.56
C ASP A 55 -8.01 0.58 18.50
N ALA A 56 -7.34 -0.54 18.82
CA ALA A 56 -7.23 -1.67 17.90
C ALA A 56 -8.59 -2.33 17.62
N GLY A 57 -9.50 -2.32 18.61
CA GLY A 57 -10.88 -2.76 18.44
C GLY A 57 -11.73 -1.80 17.59
N ILE A 58 -11.54 -0.49 17.74
CA ILE A 58 -12.23 0.54 16.94
C ILE A 58 -11.70 0.55 15.50
N MET A 59 -10.40 0.38 15.30
CA MET A 59 -9.78 0.25 13.97
C MET A 59 -10.22 -1.03 13.23
N ALA A 60 -10.55 -2.10 13.97
CA ALA A 60 -11.04 -3.35 13.38
C ALA A 60 -12.51 -3.27 12.92
N LEU A 61 -13.28 -2.28 13.40
CA LEU A 61 -14.70 -2.08 13.07
C LEU A 61 -14.94 -0.83 12.21
N GLY A 62 -14.01 0.12 12.20
CA GLY A 62 -14.05 1.33 11.39
C GLY A 62 -13.38 1.14 10.04
N GLY A 63 -13.92 1.79 9.01
CA GLY A 63 -13.26 1.86 7.69
C GLY A 63 -11.88 2.53 7.73
N PRO A 64 -11.28 2.80 6.57
CA PRO A 64 -9.94 3.39 6.50
C PRO A 64 -9.79 4.66 7.36
N THR A 65 -8.65 4.78 8.05
CA THR A 65 -8.36 5.93 8.92
C THR A 65 -8.35 7.25 8.15
N ALA A 66 -8.42 8.39 8.86
CA ALA A 66 -8.38 9.71 8.22
C ALA A 66 -7.10 9.93 7.41
N TRP A 67 -5.92 9.54 7.92
CA TRP A 67 -4.67 9.65 7.18
C TRP A 67 -4.62 8.70 5.98
N MET A 68 -5.16 7.48 6.09
CA MET A 68 -5.20 6.54 4.96
C MET A 68 -6.09 7.08 3.83
N ARG A 69 -7.25 7.66 4.17
CA ARG A 69 -8.13 8.31 3.19
C ARG A 69 -7.46 9.50 2.50
N ARG A 70 -6.73 10.32 3.26
CA ARG A 70 -5.96 11.44 2.69
C ARG A 70 -4.81 10.99 1.81
N LEU A 71 -4.09 9.94 2.23
CA LEU A 71 -3.03 9.35 1.42
C LEU A 71 -3.59 8.87 0.08
N ARG A 72 -4.72 8.17 0.12
CA ARG A 72 -5.41 7.72 -1.09
C ARG A 72 -5.85 8.89 -1.99
N ALA A 73 -6.42 9.94 -1.40
CA ALA A 73 -6.80 11.14 -2.14
C ALA A 73 -5.59 11.83 -2.81
N ILE A 74 -4.45 11.88 -2.13
CA ILE A 74 -3.20 12.40 -2.73
C ILE A 74 -2.78 11.54 -3.92
N GLU A 75 -2.80 10.22 -3.77
CA GLU A 75 -2.43 9.29 -4.87
C GLU A 75 -3.36 9.43 -6.08
N ASP A 76 -4.67 9.49 -5.83
CA ASP A 76 -5.67 9.64 -6.89
C ASP A 76 -5.51 11.01 -7.61
N GLU A 77 -5.22 12.09 -6.88
CA GLU A 77 -4.95 13.41 -7.45
C GLU A 77 -3.65 13.48 -8.24
N ILE A 78 -2.59 12.82 -7.76
CA ILE A 78 -1.33 12.69 -8.52
C ILE A 78 -1.59 11.97 -9.84
N ALA A 79 -2.30 10.84 -9.81
CA ALA A 79 -2.62 10.07 -11.01
C ALA A 79 -3.43 10.89 -12.03
N ARG A 80 -4.37 11.73 -11.54
CA ARG A 80 -5.13 12.66 -12.38
C ARG A 80 -4.20 13.67 -13.07
N HIS A 81 -3.28 14.29 -12.32
CA HIS A 81 -2.31 15.21 -12.90
C HIS A 81 -1.36 14.53 -13.88
N GLU A 82 -0.91 13.31 -13.62
CA GLU A 82 -0.07 12.55 -14.57
C GLU A 82 -0.79 12.33 -15.91
N GLN A 83 -2.08 11.98 -15.87
CA GLN A 83 -2.89 11.83 -17.08
C GLN A 83 -3.05 13.15 -17.83
N GLN A 84 -3.45 14.21 -17.12
CA GLN A 84 -3.64 15.54 -17.72
C GLN A 84 -2.34 16.11 -18.32
N LEU A 85 -1.20 15.89 -17.66
CA LEU A 85 0.11 16.31 -18.17
C LEU A 85 0.53 15.50 -19.39
N ALA A 86 0.25 14.20 -19.41
CA ALA A 86 0.51 13.36 -20.58
C ALA A 86 -0.31 13.82 -21.80
N GLU A 87 -1.58 14.15 -21.60
CA GLU A 87 -2.47 14.70 -22.63
C GLU A 87 -1.96 16.06 -23.11
N ALA A 88 -1.75 17.02 -22.19
CA ALA A 88 -1.25 18.35 -22.54
C ALA A 88 0.10 18.31 -23.26
N ARG A 89 0.99 17.38 -22.88
CA ARG A 89 2.27 17.17 -23.54
C ARG A 89 2.09 16.62 -24.96
N ALA A 90 1.17 15.68 -25.16
CA ALA A 90 0.88 15.12 -26.48
C ALA A 90 0.25 16.16 -27.42
N GLU A 91 -0.68 16.97 -26.92
CA GLU A 91 -1.27 18.09 -27.65
C GLU A 91 -0.20 19.11 -28.05
N LEU A 92 0.64 19.53 -27.09
CA LEU A 92 1.72 20.46 -27.38
C LEU A 92 2.74 19.90 -28.39
N ALA A 93 3.03 18.61 -28.32
CA ALA A 93 3.93 17.95 -29.27
C ALA A 93 3.35 17.88 -30.69
N ALA A 94 2.02 17.86 -30.84
CA ALA A 94 1.36 17.85 -32.15
C ALA A 94 1.32 19.24 -32.80
N GLU A 95 1.28 20.31 -32.01
CA GLU A 95 1.16 21.69 -32.49
C GLU A 95 2.51 22.42 -32.62
N ALA A 96 3.46 22.13 -31.72
CA ALA A 96 4.74 22.84 -31.66
C ALA A 96 5.78 22.24 -32.61
N SER A 97 6.67 23.09 -33.11
CA SER A 97 7.91 22.63 -33.73
C SER A 97 8.78 21.88 -32.69
N PRO A 98 9.59 20.87 -33.10
CA PRO A 98 10.49 20.20 -32.18
C PRO A 98 11.49 21.13 -31.48
N GLU A 99 11.81 22.26 -32.10
CA GLU A 99 12.72 23.28 -31.57
C GLU A 99 12.05 24.15 -30.50
N ASP A 100 10.77 24.48 -30.67
CA ASP A 100 10.01 25.33 -29.74
C ASP A 100 9.45 24.55 -28.55
N PHE A 101 9.18 23.26 -28.72
CA PHE A 101 8.54 22.43 -27.70
C PHE A 101 9.25 22.47 -26.34
N PRO A 102 10.59 22.33 -26.21
CA PRO A 102 11.21 22.33 -24.90
C PRO A 102 11.00 23.65 -24.14
N ARG A 103 10.92 24.77 -24.85
CA ARG A 103 10.62 26.08 -24.25
C ARG A 103 9.16 26.13 -23.82
N LEU A 104 8.23 25.82 -24.73
CA LEU A 104 6.79 25.84 -24.47
C LEU A 104 6.40 24.88 -23.33
N TRP A 105 7.00 23.69 -23.28
CA TRP A 105 6.72 22.72 -22.21
C TRP A 105 7.19 23.20 -20.84
N ARG A 106 8.36 23.84 -20.75
CA ARG A 106 8.81 24.46 -19.49
C ARG A 106 7.90 25.61 -19.05
N GLU A 107 7.39 26.40 -20.00
CA GLU A 107 6.39 27.43 -19.71
C GLU A 107 5.07 26.82 -19.20
N THR A 108 4.58 25.75 -19.81
CA THR A 108 3.41 25.00 -19.34
C THR A 108 3.62 24.45 -17.93
N ALA A 109 4.77 23.80 -17.68
CA ALA A 109 5.11 23.25 -16.37
C ALA A 109 5.18 24.34 -15.28
N ALA A 110 5.74 25.51 -15.59
CA ALA A 110 5.82 26.64 -14.67
C ALA A 110 4.45 27.23 -14.29
N ASN A 111 3.48 27.14 -15.20
CA ASN A 111 2.13 27.67 -15.00
C ASN A 111 1.14 26.60 -14.48
N TRP A 112 1.55 25.35 -14.36
CA TRP A 112 0.70 24.26 -13.90
C TRP A 112 0.40 24.39 -12.40
N SER A 113 -0.87 24.21 -12.02
CA SER A 113 -1.29 24.30 -10.62
C SER A 113 -1.44 22.91 -9.99
N PHE A 114 -0.77 22.72 -8.86
CA PHE A 114 -0.94 21.58 -7.95
C PHE A 114 -1.70 21.95 -6.66
N GLY A 115 -2.50 23.02 -6.68
CA GLY A 115 -3.12 23.58 -5.47
C GLY A 115 -3.87 22.55 -4.63
N GLU A 116 -4.79 21.79 -5.25
CA GLU A 116 -5.65 20.82 -4.54
C GLU A 116 -4.82 19.70 -3.88
N VAL A 117 -3.87 19.11 -4.61
CA VAL A 117 -3.01 18.05 -4.09
C VAL A 117 -2.02 18.56 -3.04
N ASN A 118 -1.48 19.78 -3.21
CA ASN A 118 -0.59 20.40 -2.24
C ASN A 118 -1.31 20.74 -0.93
N GLU A 119 -2.58 21.16 -0.99
CA GLU A 119 -3.41 21.32 0.21
C GLU A 119 -3.70 19.98 0.91
N LEU A 120 -3.87 18.89 0.15
CA LEU A 120 -4.00 17.55 0.73
C LEU A 120 -2.69 17.11 1.40
N ILE A 121 -1.54 17.35 0.76
CA ILE A 121 -0.20 17.07 1.30
C ILE A 121 0.04 17.87 2.57
N GLU A 122 -0.25 19.18 2.59
CA GLU A 122 -0.08 20.02 3.76
C GLU A 122 -0.94 19.51 4.92
N ARG A 123 -2.22 19.25 4.67
CA ARG A 123 -3.12 18.65 5.68
C ARG A 123 -2.55 17.34 6.18
N HIS A 124 -2.11 16.45 5.29
CA HIS A 124 -1.49 15.18 5.66
C HIS A 124 -0.33 15.39 6.60
N ASN A 125 0.67 16.18 6.21
CA ASN A 125 1.85 16.47 7.01
C ASN A 125 1.50 17.05 8.39
N ARG A 126 0.50 17.93 8.46
CA ARG A 126 0.05 18.55 9.72
C ARG A 126 -0.56 17.57 10.71
N PHE A 127 -1.43 16.68 10.25
CA PHE A 127 -2.23 15.83 11.16
C PHE A 127 -1.67 14.40 11.32
N PHE A 128 -0.89 13.92 10.34
CA PHE A 128 -0.41 12.53 10.31
C PHE A 128 0.36 12.11 11.57
N PRO A 129 1.29 12.91 12.14
CA PRO A 129 2.01 12.48 13.33
C PRO A 129 1.12 12.16 14.53
N ALA A 130 0.07 12.96 14.72
CA ALA A 130 -0.91 12.76 15.79
C ALA A 130 -1.82 11.56 15.50
N GLU A 131 -2.32 11.45 14.25
CA GLU A 131 -3.20 10.34 13.84
C GLU A 131 -2.50 8.99 13.85
N ALA A 132 -1.22 8.95 13.50
CA ALA A 132 -0.38 7.74 13.51
C ALA A 132 0.34 7.50 14.85
N ARG A 133 0.13 8.37 15.85
CA ARG A 133 0.76 8.31 17.18
C ARG A 133 2.29 8.18 17.10
N LEU A 134 2.91 8.95 16.22
CA LEU A 134 4.36 8.93 16.07
C LEU A 134 5.04 9.37 17.37
N ALA A 135 6.04 8.60 17.79
CA ALA A 135 6.88 8.99 18.90
C ALA A 135 7.63 10.28 18.55
N MET A 136 7.81 11.15 19.54
CA MET A 136 8.66 12.34 19.42
C MET A 136 10.06 12.01 19.92
N ASP A 137 11.08 12.39 19.17
CA ASP A 137 12.46 12.38 19.63
C ASP A 137 12.69 13.65 20.47
N PRO A 138 12.92 13.53 21.80
CA PRO A 138 13.07 14.69 22.67
C PRO A 138 14.36 15.50 22.41
N ARG A 139 15.37 14.92 21.75
CA ARG A 139 16.62 15.63 21.42
C ARG A 139 16.43 16.57 20.24
N THR A 140 15.74 16.11 19.20
CA THR A 140 15.49 16.90 17.98
C THR A 140 14.21 17.71 18.07
N ARG A 141 13.29 17.32 18.99
CA ARG A 141 11.91 17.83 19.09
C ARG A 141 11.08 17.56 17.83
N ASP A 142 11.51 16.58 17.02
CA ASP A 142 10.81 16.14 15.82
C ASP A 142 10.20 14.74 16.03
N PHE A 143 9.26 14.37 15.16
CA PHE A 143 8.70 13.02 15.14
C PHE A 143 9.69 12.01 14.54
N VAL A 144 9.60 10.76 15.01
CA VAL A 144 10.41 9.65 14.50
C VAL A 144 10.19 9.43 13.00
N LYS A 145 11.27 9.07 12.31
CA LYS A 145 11.26 8.70 10.90
C LYS A 145 10.52 7.37 10.69
N ILE A 146 9.80 7.27 9.58
CA ILE A 146 9.15 6.02 9.15
C ILE A 146 10.07 5.32 8.15
N GLY A 147 10.49 4.09 8.46
CA GLY A 147 11.39 3.34 7.56
C GLY A 147 12.71 4.07 7.25
N GLY A 148 13.19 4.91 8.17
CA GLY A 148 14.41 5.72 7.99
C GLY A 148 14.21 7.01 7.19
N ARG A 149 13.00 7.31 6.71
CA ARG A 149 12.66 8.53 5.96
C ARG A 149 11.77 9.47 6.77
N PRO A 150 11.87 10.80 6.56
CA PRO A 150 10.86 11.72 7.06
C PRO A 150 9.47 11.28 6.62
N TYR A 151 8.47 11.46 7.48
CA TYR A 151 7.08 11.16 7.12
C TYR A 151 6.46 12.22 6.20
N GLN A 152 7.06 13.41 6.17
CA GLN A 152 6.58 14.54 5.41
C GLN A 152 6.66 14.23 3.91
N ARG A 153 5.60 14.61 3.20
CA ARG A 153 5.57 14.62 1.74
C ARG A 153 5.90 16.02 1.25
N GLU A 154 6.76 16.10 0.24
CA GLU A 154 7.09 17.35 -0.42
C GLU A 154 5.92 17.81 -1.30
N PRO A 155 5.66 19.13 -1.38
CA PRO A 155 4.71 19.68 -2.34
C PRO A 155 5.18 19.43 -3.77
N LEU A 156 4.23 19.36 -4.70
CA LEU A 156 4.47 19.19 -6.12
C LEU A 156 4.60 20.56 -6.80
N ASP A 157 5.52 20.65 -7.75
CA ASP A 157 5.85 21.88 -8.47
C ASP A 157 6.27 21.59 -9.92
N ALA A 158 6.74 22.61 -10.63
CA ALA A 158 7.22 22.47 -12.00
C ALA A 158 8.42 21.50 -12.12
N ALA A 159 9.27 21.41 -11.09
CA ALA A 159 10.41 20.50 -11.11
C ALA A 159 9.93 19.04 -11.09
N TRP A 160 8.88 18.73 -10.32
CA TRP A 160 8.24 17.43 -10.32
C TRP A 160 7.72 17.02 -11.71
N ILE A 161 7.17 17.98 -12.48
CA ILE A 161 6.73 17.74 -13.86
C ILE A 161 7.92 17.41 -14.75
N LEU A 162 8.96 18.25 -14.73
CA LEU A 162 10.11 18.12 -15.62
C LEU A 162 10.97 16.89 -15.33
N GLU A 163 10.95 16.39 -14.09
CA GLU A 163 11.56 15.10 -13.73
C GLU A 163 10.85 13.92 -14.42
N ARG A 164 9.51 13.94 -14.46
CA ARG A 164 8.68 12.86 -15.01
C ARG A 164 8.45 12.95 -16.52
N PHE A 165 8.35 14.17 -17.00
CA PHE A 165 8.07 14.52 -18.39
C PHE A 165 9.17 15.46 -18.88
N PRO A 166 10.37 14.94 -19.21
CA PRO A 166 11.47 15.78 -19.64
C PRO A 166 11.15 16.53 -20.93
N ALA A 167 11.60 17.79 -20.99
CA ALA A 167 11.36 18.68 -22.11
C ALA A 167 12.17 18.27 -23.37
N GLU A 168 13.27 17.56 -23.17
CA GLU A 168 14.24 17.20 -24.19
C GLU A 168 13.89 15.90 -24.94
N VAL A 169 12.96 15.10 -24.41
CA VAL A 169 12.67 13.72 -24.87
C VAL A 169 11.56 13.70 -25.94
N LEU A 170 11.51 14.68 -26.83
CA LEU A 170 10.60 14.63 -27.98
C LEU A 170 11.03 13.56 -29.00
N ASN A 171 12.34 13.44 -29.24
CA ASN A 171 12.89 12.56 -30.26
C ASN A 171 12.69 11.06 -29.97
N ALA A 172 12.45 10.66 -28.73
CA ALA A 172 12.27 9.25 -28.37
C ALA A 172 10.84 8.73 -28.60
N LEU A 173 9.89 9.61 -28.93
CA LEU A 173 8.48 9.26 -29.17
C LEU A 173 8.08 9.33 -30.65
N GLY A 174 9.05 9.59 -31.54
CA GLY A 174 8.89 9.48 -32.99
C GLY A 174 9.25 8.08 -33.48
N ILE A 175 8.22 7.24 -33.62
CA ILE A 175 7.98 6.28 -34.71
C ILE A 175 9.27 5.78 -35.42
N ASP A 176 9.54 4.48 -35.29
CA ASP A 176 10.34 3.71 -36.26
C ASP A 176 9.80 3.97 -37.68
N VAL A 177 10.37 4.95 -38.39
CA VAL A 177 10.17 5.10 -39.84
C VAL A 177 11.31 4.33 -40.50
N ASP A 178 11.03 3.05 -40.78
CA ASP A 178 11.64 2.25 -41.83
C ASP A 178 13.18 2.31 -41.96
N ASP A 179 13.89 1.57 -41.10
CA ASP A 179 15.31 1.21 -41.33
C ASP A 179 15.47 -0.18 -41.98
N ASP A 180 14.43 -0.67 -42.68
CA ASP A 180 14.43 -1.95 -43.41
C ASP A 180 14.26 -1.81 -44.95
N ALA A 181 14.25 -0.59 -45.49
CA ALA A 181 14.05 -0.36 -46.92
C ALA A 181 15.34 -0.15 -47.75
N GLN A 182 16.55 -0.22 -47.17
CA GLN A 182 17.81 0.00 -47.91
C GLN A 182 18.76 -1.20 -48.05
N ALA A 183 18.37 -2.40 -47.62
CA ALA A 183 19.16 -3.61 -47.86
C ALA A 183 18.49 -4.53 -48.91
N GLY A 184 18.73 -4.29 -50.21
CA GLY A 184 18.48 -5.33 -51.21
C GLY A 184 18.21 -4.95 -52.65
N ALA A 185 18.12 -3.66 -53.02
CA ALA A 185 17.97 -3.22 -54.40
C ALA A 185 19.29 -3.28 -55.23
N ALA A 186 20.21 -4.18 -54.89
CA ALA A 186 21.50 -4.37 -55.56
C ALA A 186 21.73 -5.84 -55.96
N HIS A 187 20.72 -6.52 -56.53
CA HIS A 187 20.98 -7.77 -57.25
C HIS A 187 20.04 -7.95 -58.46
N ARG A 188 20.11 -7.02 -59.40
CA ARG A 188 19.67 -7.27 -60.78
C ARG A 188 20.54 -6.48 -61.76
N GLY A 189 21.45 -7.18 -62.45
CA GLY A 189 22.01 -6.72 -63.72
C GLY A 189 23.52 -6.83 -63.88
N ARG A 190 24.02 -8.00 -64.31
CA ARG A 190 24.81 -8.15 -65.55
C ARG A 190 25.24 -9.62 -65.73
N GLY A 191 24.59 -10.27 -66.70
CA GLY A 191 25.27 -11.26 -67.53
C GLY A 191 26.03 -10.54 -68.64
N GLY A 192 27.11 -11.16 -69.09
CA GLY A 192 28.02 -10.69 -70.14
C GLY A 192 29.34 -11.40 -70.00
#